data_AF-A0A7C7WHT1-F1
#
_entry.id   AF-A0A7C7WHT1-F1
#
_cell.length_a   1.000
_cell.length_b   1.000
_cell.length_c   1.000
_cell.angle_alpha   90.00
_cell.angle_beta   90.00
_cell.angle_gamma   90.00
#
_symmetry.space_group_name_H-M   'P 1'
#
loop_
_entity.id
_entity.type
_entity.pdbx_description
1 polymer ?
#
loop_
_entity_poly.entity_id
_entity_poly.type
_entity_poly.pdbx_seq_one_letter_code
_entity_poly.pdbx_strand_id
1 'polypeptide(L)'
;MNFENQNYLVTVEQFFLSLKDSGLALSATDYDLIQQWENQGIPVNVVCRGIENGVAELATQRRSVRMGLNYLKVYVEEELERSRS
;
A
#
# COMPACT_ATOMS: atom_id res chain seq x y z
N MET A 1 -7.35 11.75 20.98
CA MET A 1 -6.77 10.51 20.42
C MET A 1 -7.38 10.36 19.03
N ASN A 2 -6.57 10.50 17.98
CA ASN A 2 -7.05 10.43 16.59
C ASN A 2 -7.23 8.94 16.23
N PHE A 3 -8.44 8.43 16.42
CA PHE A 3 -8.81 7.06 16.05
C PHE A 3 -8.82 6.83 14.53
N GLU A 4 -8.79 7.90 13.73
CA GLU A 4 -8.79 7.80 12.28
C GLU A 4 -7.44 7.29 11.73
N ASN A 5 -6.31 7.70 12.32
CA ASN A 5 -4.98 7.24 11.89
C ASN A 5 -4.73 5.76 12.16
N GLN A 6 -5.28 5.23 13.25
CA GLN A 6 -5.15 3.81 13.53
C GLN A 6 -5.94 2.98 12.52
N ASN A 7 -7.11 3.46 12.08
CA ASN A 7 -7.90 2.76 11.09
C ASN A 7 -7.22 2.73 9.72
N TYR A 8 -6.59 3.82 9.28
CA TYR A 8 -5.90 3.85 7.99
C TYR A 8 -4.77 2.83 7.92
N LEU A 9 -3.85 2.92 8.88
CA LEU A 9 -2.64 2.10 8.91
C LEU A 9 -2.97 0.61 9.10
N VAL A 10 -3.89 0.28 10.01
CA VAL A 10 -4.34 -1.10 10.25
C VAL A 10 -5.06 -1.66 9.03
N THR A 11 -5.87 -0.86 8.32
CA THR A 11 -6.56 -1.30 7.11
C THR A 11 -5.57 -1.64 6.00
N VAL A 12 -4.60 -0.75 5.73
CA VAL A 12 -3.58 -0.97 4.69
C VAL A 12 -2.70 -2.17 5.04
N GLU A 13 -2.33 -2.31 6.32
CA GLU A 13 -1.56 -3.44 6.81
C GLU A 13 -2.30 -4.76 6.60
N GLN A 14 -3.53 -4.90 7.10
CA GLN A 14 -4.31 -6.12 6.95
C GLN A 14 -4.54 -6.47 5.48
N PHE A 15 -4.80 -5.46 4.65
CA PHE A 15 -4.94 -5.64 3.21
C PHE A 15 -3.65 -6.16 2.58
N PHE A 16 -2.51 -5.54 2.88
CA PHE A 16 -1.22 -5.98 2.37
C PHE A 16 -0.82 -7.38 2.82
N LEU A 17 -1.08 -7.72 4.09
CA LEU A 17 -0.88 -9.05 4.65
C LEU A 17 -1.79 -10.09 3.99
N SER A 18 -3.02 -9.72 3.62
CA SER A 18 -3.93 -10.63 2.89
C SER A 18 -3.47 -10.90 1.46
N LEU A 19 -2.76 -9.96 0.83
CA LEU A 19 -2.23 -10.11 -0.52
C LEU A 19 -0.94 -10.92 -0.56
N LYS A 20 -0.08 -10.76 0.46
CA LYS A 20 1.14 -11.55 0.61
C LYS A 20 0.83 -12.73 1.53
N ASP A 21 0.49 -13.89 0.96
CA ASP A 21 0.33 -15.19 1.66
C ASP A 21 1.68 -15.73 2.22
N SER A 22 2.40 -14.85 2.89
CA SER A 22 3.75 -15.05 3.40
C SER A 22 3.80 -14.24 4.68
N GLY A 23 4.22 -14.84 5.80
CA GLY A 23 4.32 -14.20 7.12
C GLY A 23 5.36 -13.06 7.20
N LEU A 24 5.36 -12.17 6.21
CA LEU A 24 6.14 -10.96 6.11
C LEU A 24 5.40 -9.85 6.87
N ALA A 25 6.09 -9.26 7.85
CA ALA A 25 5.63 -8.04 8.48
C ALA A 25 6.01 -6.81 7.63
N LEU A 26 5.24 -5.74 7.77
CA LEU A 26 5.64 -4.41 7.29
C LEU A 26 6.92 -3.97 8.01
N SER A 27 7.87 -3.43 7.26
CA SER A 27 9.05 -2.80 7.85
C SER A 27 8.72 -1.40 8.38
N ALA A 28 9.57 -0.82 9.23
CA ALA A 28 9.38 0.55 9.72
C ALA A 28 9.24 1.57 8.57
N THR A 29 9.95 1.37 7.46
CA THR A 29 9.87 2.20 6.25
C THR A 29 8.51 2.10 5.57
N ASP A 30 7.89 0.92 5.61
CA ASP A 30 6.57 0.71 5.04
C ASP A 30 5.49 1.45 5.83
N TYR A 31 5.56 1.42 7.16
CA TYR A 31 4.65 2.21 8.00
C TYR A 31 4.81 3.72 7.79
N ASP A 32 6.05 4.19 7.66
CA ASP A 32 6.32 5.61 7.39
C ASP A 32 5.68 6.03 6.05
N LEU A 33 5.79 5.19 5.02
CA LEU A 33 5.17 5.46 3.72
C LEU A 33 3.63 5.49 3.79
N ILE A 34 3.02 4.57 4.55
CA ILE A 34 1.56 4.55 4.77
C ILE A 34 1.12 5.85 5.48
N GLN A 35 1.86 6.30 6.49
CA GLN A 35 1.61 7.59 7.14
C GLN A 35 1.80 8.77 6.19
N GLN A 36 2.76 8.71 5.27
CA GLN A 36 2.93 9.77 4.27
C GLN A 36 1.68 9.89 3.37
N TRP A 37 1.15 8.77 2.87
CA TRP A 37 -0.06 8.79 2.04
C TRP A 37 -1.28 9.34 2.79
N GLU A 38 -1.43 8.97 4.05
CA GLU A 38 -2.45 9.55 4.93
C GLU A 38 -2.27 11.06 5.09
N ASN A 39 -1.06 11.52 5.40
CA ASN A 39 -0.75 12.96 5.54
C ASN A 39 -0.96 13.74 4.23
N GLN A 40 -0.80 13.08 3.08
CA GLN A 40 -1.11 13.63 1.76
C GLN A 40 -2.62 13.66 1.45
N GLY A 41 -3.46 13.08 2.32
CA GLY A 41 -4.91 12.97 2.12
C GLY A 41 -5.29 11.95 1.05
N ILE A 42 -4.42 10.97 0.78
CA ILE A 42 -4.71 9.90 -0.18
C ILE A 42 -5.68 8.93 0.49
N PRO A 43 -6.87 8.71 -0.09
CA PRO A 43 -7.86 7.87 0.54
C PRO A 43 -7.44 6.39 0.47
N VAL A 44 -7.80 5.62 1.51
CA VAL A 44 -7.32 4.24 1.71
C VAL A 44 -7.64 3.32 0.53
N ASN A 45 -8.76 3.55 -0.16
CA ASN A 45 -9.15 2.77 -1.34
C ASN A 45 -8.18 2.95 -2.52
N VAL A 46 -7.60 4.14 -2.69
CA VAL A 46 -6.61 4.43 -3.74
C VAL A 46 -5.30 3.72 -3.40
N VAL A 47 -4.87 3.78 -2.13
CA VAL A 47 -3.69 3.07 -1.67
C VAL A 47 -3.85 1.56 -1.85
N CYS A 48 -4.96 0.98 -1.38
CA CYS A 48 -5.21 -0.45 -1.53
C CYS A 48 -5.22 -0.88 -3.02
N ARG A 49 -5.85 -0.11 -3.91
CA ARG A 49 -5.84 -0.41 -5.35
C ARG A 49 -4.46 -0.31 -5.97
N GLY A 50 -3.68 0.73 -5.64
CA GLY A 50 -2.31 0.86 -6.13
C GLY A 50 -1.42 -0.30 -5.65
N ILE A 51 -1.58 -0.71 -4.40
CA ILE A 51 -0.91 -1.89 -3.83
C ILE A 51 -1.33 -3.16 -4.57
N GLU A 52 -2.64 -3.39 -4.76
CA GLU A 52 -3.16 -4.56 -5.46
C GLU A 52 -2.61 -4.64 -6.89
N ASN A 53 -2.66 -3.53 -7.63
CA ASN A 53 -2.14 -3.43 -8.98
C ASN A 53 -0.64 -3.73 -9.04
N GLY A 54 0.15 -3.12 -8.16
CA GLY A 54 1.59 -3.36 -8.13
C GLY A 54 1.93 -4.80 -7.69
N VAL A 55 1.21 -5.38 -6.73
CA VAL A 55 1.39 -6.79 -6.34
C VAL A 55 1.02 -7.74 -7.48
N ALA A 56 -0.10 -7.48 -8.19
CA ALA A 56 -0.53 -8.27 -9.34
C ALA A 56 0.48 -8.19 -10.48
N GLU A 57 0.99 -6.99 -10.80
CA GLU A 57 2.02 -6.82 -11.83
C GLU A 57 3.31 -7.57 -11.44
N LEU A 58 3.72 -7.52 -10.18
CA LEU A 58 4.88 -8.26 -9.69
C LEU A 58 4.69 -9.78 -9.76
N ALA A 59 3.48 -10.26 -9.44
CA ALA A 59 3.13 -11.66 -9.59
C ALA A 59 3.24 -12.11 -11.05
N THR A 60 2.81 -11.27 -12.00
CA THR A 60 2.97 -11.56 -13.44
C THR A 60 4.43 -11.56 -13.90
N GLN A 61 5.29 -10.72 -13.31
CA GLN A 61 6.72 -10.67 -13.63
C GLN A 61 7.56 -11.81 -13.01
N ARG A 62 6.95 -12.75 -12.27
CA ARG A 62 7.64 -13.85 -11.53
C ARG A 62 8.81 -13.37 -10.65
N ARG A 63 8.83 -12.09 -10.28
CA ARG A 63 9.83 -11.55 -9.35
C ARG A 63 9.39 -11.90 -7.94
N SER A 64 10.31 -12.48 -7.16
CA SER A 64 10.07 -12.76 -5.75
C SER A 64 9.56 -11.48 -5.06
N VAL A 65 8.46 -11.64 -4.32
CA VAL A 65 7.65 -10.62 -3.62
C VAL A 65 8.42 -9.90 -2.47
N ARG A 66 9.76 -10.00 -2.46
CA ARG A 66 10.68 -9.29 -1.55
C ARG A 66 10.87 -7.81 -1.90
N MET A 67 9.84 -7.16 -2.43
CA MET A 67 9.84 -5.71 -2.62
C MET A 67 8.84 -5.06 -1.66
N GLY A 68 9.33 -4.07 -0.92
CA GLY A 68 8.56 -3.29 0.06
C GLY A 68 7.63 -2.27 -0.61
N LEU A 69 6.77 -1.62 0.17
CA LEU A 69 5.78 -0.65 -0.31
C LEU A 69 6.39 0.53 -1.06
N ASN A 70 7.69 0.79 -0.88
CA ASN A 70 8.41 1.81 -1.64
C ASN A 70 8.34 1.60 -3.16
N TYR A 71 8.29 0.34 -3.64
CA TYR A 71 8.09 0.07 -5.08
C TYR A 71 6.63 0.26 -5.50
N LEU A 72 5.70 -0.05 -4.59
CA LEU A 72 4.25 0.11 -4.82
C LEU A 72 3.81 1.58 -4.85
N LYS A 73 4.66 2.49 -4.34
CA LYS A 73 4.41 3.93 -4.34
C LYS A 73 4.03 4.47 -5.72
N VAL A 74 4.73 4.05 -6.77
CA VAL A 74 4.45 4.55 -8.13
C VAL A 74 3.03 4.17 -8.57
N TYR A 75 2.58 2.95 -8.26
CA TYR A 75 1.23 2.47 -8.60
C TYR A 75 0.14 3.18 -7.79
N VAL A 76 0.42 3.54 -6.54
CA VAL A 76 -0.49 4.34 -5.71
C VAL A 76 -0.61 5.77 -6.25
N GLU A 77 0.49 6.37 -6.68
CA GLU A 77 0.49 7.69 -7.31
C GLU A 77 -0.27 7.67 -8.65
N GLU A 78 -0.05 6.65 -9.48
CA GLU A 78 -0.79 6.46 -10.74
C GLU A 78 -2.30 6.27 -10.50
N GLU A 79 -2.69 5.47 -9.50
CA GLU A 79 -4.10 5.25 -9.16
C GLU A 79 -4.74 6.52 -8.60
N LEU A 80 -3.98 7.35 -7.88
CA LEU A 80 -4.43 8.65 -7.40
C LEU A 80 -4.69 9.61 -8.56
N GLU A 81 -3.82 9.66 -9.56
CA GLU A 81 -4.03 10.44 -10.78
C GLU A 81 -5.25 9.96 -11.56
N ARG A 82 -5.42 8.64 -11.71
CA ARG A 82 -6.60 8.04 -12.35
C ARG A 82 -7.90 8.35 -11.62
N SER A 83 -7.89 8.35 -10.29
CA SER A 83 -9.06 8.67 -9.48
C SER A 83 -9.45 10.15 -9.51
N ARG A 84 -8.58 11.02 -10.05
CA ARG A 84 -8.79 12.47 -10.20
C ARG A 84 -9.19 12.89 -11.61
N SER A 85 -9.10 12.02 -12.63
CA SER A 85 -9.60 12.24 -14.00
C SER A 85 -11.04 11.75 -14.16
#